data_AF-A0A645H169-F1
#
_entry.id   AF-A0A645H169-F1
#
_cell.length_a   1.000
_cell.length_b   1.000
_cell.length_c   1.000
_cell.angle_alpha   90.00
_cell.angle_beta   90.00
_cell.angle_gamma   90.00
#
_symmetry.space_group_name_H-M   'P 1'
#
loop_
_entity.id
_entity.type
_entity.pdbx_description
1 polymer ?
#
loop_
_entity_poly.entity_id
_entity_poly.type
_entity_poly.pdbx_seq_one_letter_code
_entity_poly.pdbx_strand_id
1 'polypeptide(L)'
;MKNNLLLTVRTVLLSFIFISIFQVVVSQKFTIPVLPDTQESVAFKNEYFLAQMNWLVDKCDSLNAPIVLHVGDLVNFDNHNH
;
A
#
# COMPACT_ATOMS: atom_id res chain seq x y z
N MET A 1 -27.50 -45.40 -14.17
CA MET A 1 -26.63 -45.16 -12.99
C MET A 1 -25.33 -44.42 -13.31
N LYS A 2 -24.51 -44.84 -14.29
CA LYS A 2 -23.21 -44.19 -14.61
C LYS A 2 -23.30 -42.71 -15.02
N ASN A 3 -24.32 -42.30 -15.78
CA ASN A 3 -24.46 -40.91 -16.22
C ASN A 3 -24.75 -39.94 -15.06
N ASN A 4 -25.50 -40.37 -14.05
CA ASN A 4 -25.79 -39.54 -12.88
C ASN A 4 -24.54 -39.38 -12.00
N LEU A 5 -23.71 -40.42 -11.88
CA LEU A 5 -22.45 -40.35 -11.14
C LEU A 5 -21.47 -39.36 -11.81
N LEU A 6 -21.34 -39.41 -13.13
CA LEU A 6 -20.48 -38.47 -13.88
C LEU A 6 -20.99 -37.03 -13.76
N LEU A 7 -22.32 -36.82 -13.80
CA LEU A 7 -22.92 -35.51 -13.61
C LEU A 7 -22.61 -34.97 -12.21
N THR A 8 -22.79 -35.79 -11.17
CA THR A 8 -22.50 -35.42 -9.78
C THR A 8 -21.02 -35.05 -9.59
N VAL A 9 -20.09 -35.83 -10.15
CA VAL A 9 -18.65 -35.53 -10.06
C VAL A 9 -18.31 -34.19 -10.73
N ARG A 10 -18.87 -33.90 -11.91
CA ARG A 10 -18.65 -32.61 -12.59
C ARG A 10 -19.19 -31.44 -11.79
N THR A 11 -20.39 -31.58 -11.21
CA THR A 11 -20.99 -30.52 -10.39
C THR A 11 -20.15 -30.23 -9.15
N VAL A 12 -19.69 -31.27 -8.45
CA VAL A 12 -18.81 -31.11 -7.27
C VAL A 12 -17.50 -30.42 -7.66
N LEU A 13 -16.90 -30.80 -8.79
CA LEU A 13 -15.65 -30.20 -9.27
C LEU A 13 -15.83 -28.71 -9.58
N LEU A 14 -16.93 -28.35 -10.26
CA LEU A 14 -17.27 -26.96 -10.58
C LEU A 14 -17.53 -26.15 -9.32
N SER A 15 -18.23 -26.71 -8.33
CA SER A 15 -18.45 -26.05 -7.04
C SER A 15 -17.14 -25.81 -6.29
N PHE A 16 -16.20 -26.75 -6.34
CA PHE A 16 -14.89 -26.61 -5.69
C PHE A 16 -14.08 -25.48 -6.33
N ILE A 17 -14.03 -25.42 -7.67
CA ILE A 17 -13.36 -24.35 -8.42
C ILE A 17 -13.98 -22.99 -8.09
N PHE A 18 -15.31 -22.93 -8.01
CA PHE A 18 -16.02 -21.69 -7.69
C PHE A 18 -15.65 -21.20 -6.28
N ILE A 19 -15.69 -22.07 -5.27
CA ILE A 19 -15.34 -21.71 -3.88
C ILE A 19 -13.90 -21.21 -3.77
N SER A 20 -12.95 -21.79 -4.51
CA SER A 20 -11.55 -21.33 -4.53
C SER A 20 -11.38 -19.91 -5.07
N ILE A 21 -12.19 -19.49 -6.05
CA ILE A 21 -12.15 -18.14 -6.62
C ILE A 21 -12.66 -17.10 -5.61
N PHE A 22 -13.67 -17.44 -4.80
CA PHE A 22 -14.23 -16.52 -3.79
C PHE A 22 -13.28 -16.23 -2.62
N GLN A 23 -12.29 -17.09 -2.36
CA GLN A 23 -11.33 -16.90 -1.27
C GLN A 23 -10.31 -15.79 -1.53
N VAL A 24 -10.24 -15.24 -2.75
CA VAL A 24 -9.17 -14.30 -3.17
C VAL A 24 -9.51 -12.83 -2.88
N VAL A 25 -10.75 -12.50 -2.52
CA VAL A 25 -11.16 -11.11 -2.25
C VAL A 25 -11.06 -10.80 -0.76
N VAL A 26 -9.84 -10.74 -0.23
CA VAL A 26 -9.57 -10.20 1.11
C VAL A 26 -8.88 -8.85 0.94
N SER A 27 -9.47 -7.79 1.50
CA SER A 27 -8.86 -6.46 1.52
C SER A 27 -7.54 -6.49 2.28
N GLN A 28 -6.45 -6.10 1.62
CA GLN A 28 -5.13 -6.00 2.25
C GLN A 28 -5.06 -4.71 3.05
N LYS A 29 -4.57 -4.79 4.29
CA LYS A 29 -4.26 -3.60 5.07
C LYS A 29 -3.04 -2.91 4.47
N PHE A 30 -3.09 -1.60 4.37
CA PHE A 30 -1.99 -0.77 3.91
C PHE A 30 -1.85 0.44 4.84
N THR A 31 -0.66 1.04 4.82
CA THR A 31 -0.36 2.26 5.56
C THR A 31 -0.07 3.39 4.56
N ILE A 32 -0.62 4.58 4.78
CA ILE A 32 -0.17 5.79 4.08
C ILE A 32 0.58 6.64 5.10
N PRO A 33 1.92 6.65 5.08
CA PRO A 33 2.69 7.59 5.87
C PRO A 33 2.38 9.02 5.42
N VAL A 34 2.13 9.90 6.38
CA VAL A 34 1.84 11.32 6.13
C VAL A 34 3.02 12.14 6.64
N LEU A 35 3.66 12.87 5.73
CA LEU A 35 4.72 13.83 6.01
C LEU A 35 4.09 15.22 6.12
N PRO A 36 4.15 15.85 7.30
CA PRO A 36 3.73 17.24 7.50
C PRO A 36 4.76 18.20 6.90
N ASP A 37 4.77 19.42 7.39
CA ASP A 37 5.72 20.47 7.05
C ASP A 37 7.17 19.98 7.27
N THR A 38 7.98 20.00 6.20
CA THR A 38 9.39 19.62 6.23
C THR A 38 10.33 20.79 5.99
N GLN A 39 9.80 22.00 5.76
CA GLN A 39 10.57 23.20 5.43
C GLN A 39 11.76 23.48 6.37
N GLU A 40 11.57 23.31 7.68
CA GLU A 40 12.64 23.53 8.67
C GLU A 40 13.69 22.40 8.64
N SER A 41 13.26 21.15 8.50
CA SER A 41 14.17 20.00 8.46
C SER A 41 14.95 19.97 7.14
N VAL A 42 14.31 20.31 6.03
CA VAL A 42 14.95 20.45 4.72
C VAL A 42 15.95 21.62 4.72
N ALA A 43 15.59 22.77 5.29
CA ALA A 43 16.42 23.98 5.25
C ALA A 43 17.61 23.94 6.22
N PHE A 44 17.41 23.50 7.47
CA PHE A 44 18.41 23.68 8.53
C PHE A 44 18.92 22.37 9.12
N LYS A 45 18.21 21.26 8.94
CA LYS A 45 18.56 19.99 9.59
C LYS A 45 18.34 18.78 8.68
N ASN A 46 18.99 18.84 7.52
CA ASN A 46 18.77 17.89 6.43
C ASN A 46 18.98 16.42 6.85
N GLU A 47 19.88 16.19 7.81
CA GLU A 47 20.11 14.89 8.43
C GLU A 47 18.85 14.25 9.05
N TYR A 48 17.96 15.02 9.70
CA TYR A 48 16.71 14.45 10.23
C TYR A 48 15.72 14.13 9.11
N PHE A 49 15.64 14.98 8.09
CA PHE A 49 14.81 14.72 6.92
C PHE A 49 15.26 13.44 6.20
N LEU A 50 16.57 13.30 5.93
CA LEU A 50 17.13 12.10 5.31
C LEU A 50 16.96 10.86 6.19
N ALA A 51 17.14 10.97 7.51
CA ALA A 51 16.89 9.86 8.42
C ALA A 51 15.43 9.39 8.40
N GLN A 52 14.48 10.33 8.35
CA GLN A 52 13.06 10.03 8.21
C GLN A 52 12.75 9.34 6.87
N MET A 53 13.30 9.84 5.76
CA MET A 53 13.11 9.26 4.44
C MET A 53 13.72 7.85 4.33
N ASN A 54 14.92 7.65 4.87
CA ASN A 54 15.57 6.34 4.91
C ASN A 54 14.75 5.34 5.74
N TRP A 55 14.22 5.76 6.89
CA TRP A 55 13.34 4.90 7.70
C TRP A 55 12.07 4.49 6.93
N LEU A 56 11.47 5.41 6.15
CA LEU A 56 10.30 5.09 5.32
C LEU A 56 10.64 4.07 4.23
N VAL A 57 11.78 4.21 3.56
CA VAL A 57 12.27 3.24 2.57
C VAL A 57 12.48 1.87 3.23
N ASP A 58 13.14 1.83 4.39
CA ASP A 58 13.43 0.59 5.12
C ASP A 58 12.16 -0.12 5.64
N LYS A 59 11.05 0.60 5.79
CA LYS A 59 9.77 0.06 6.29
C LYS A 59 8.69 -0.10 5.24
N CYS A 60 8.92 0.35 4.01
CA CYS A 60 7.93 0.37 2.93
C CYS A 60 7.23 -0.99 2.76
N ASP A 61 8.01 -2.06 2.61
CA ASP A 61 7.47 -3.42 2.43
C ASP A 61 6.71 -3.91 3.67
N SER A 62 7.25 -3.66 4.86
CA SER A 62 6.64 -4.10 6.12
C SER A 62 5.31 -3.40 6.43
N LEU A 63 5.16 -2.17 5.95
CA LEU A 63 3.96 -1.35 6.12
C LEU A 63 2.92 -1.58 5.03
N ASN A 64 3.27 -2.33 3.97
CA ASN A 64 2.53 -2.38 2.73
C ASN A 64 2.16 -0.96 2.28
N ALA A 65 3.15 -0.06 2.25
CA ALA A 65 2.92 1.36 2.01
C ALA A 65 2.95 1.68 0.51
N PRO A 66 1.81 1.95 -0.15
CA PRO A 66 1.77 2.16 -1.60
C PRO A 66 2.29 3.53 -2.02
N ILE A 67 2.15 4.53 -1.13
CA ILE A 67 2.55 5.93 -1.34
C ILE A 67 2.94 6.55 0.01
N VAL A 68 3.67 7.67 -0.06
CA VAL A 68 3.87 8.61 1.04
C VAL A 68 3.18 9.91 0.68
N LEU A 69 2.37 10.46 1.58
CA LEU A 69 1.63 11.70 1.36
C LEU A 69 2.34 12.87 2.06
N HIS A 70 2.83 13.84 1.30
CA HIS A 70 3.32 15.11 1.85
C HIS A 70 2.19 16.16 1.80
N VAL A 71 1.90 16.83 2.92
CA VAL A 71 0.68 17.68 3.01
C VAL A 71 0.91 19.18 2.80
N GLY A 72 2.14 19.68 2.80
CA GLY A 72 2.45 21.10 2.54
C GLY A 72 3.88 21.44 2.94
N ASP A 73 4.28 22.71 2.84
CA ASP A 73 5.46 23.25 3.52
C ASP A 73 6.74 22.43 3.33
N LEU A 74 7.08 22.15 2.07
CA LEU A 74 8.30 21.42 1.69
C LEU A 74 9.55 22.31 1.81
N VAL A 75 9.43 23.60 1.53
CA VAL A 75 10.53 24.58 1.54
C VAL A 75 10.08 25.89 2.17
N ASN A 76 10.99 26.53 2.90
CA ASN A 76 10.77 27.86 3.44
C ASN A 76 10.94 28.92 2.33
N PHE A 77 10.03 29.89 2.33
CA PHE A 77 9.96 31.05 1.44
C PHE A 77 9.59 30.76 -0.02
N ASP A 78 8.55 31.43 -0.49
CA ASP A 78 8.30 31.63 -1.91
C ASP A 78 9.55 32.26 -2.55
N ASN A 79 9.95 31.76 -3.71
CA ASN A 79 10.83 32.47 -4.62
C ASN A 79 10.35 33.93 -4.71
N HIS A 80 11.21 34.87 -4.30
CA HIS A 80 10.93 36.29 -4.03
C HIS A 80 10.53 37.14 -5.27
N ASN A 81 9.64 36.66 -6.15
CA ASN A 81 9.18 37.38 -7.34
C ASN A 81 7.65 37.33 -7.55
N HIS A 82 6.85 37.06 -6.53
CA HIS A 82 5.39 37.17 -6.58
C HIS A 82 4.85 38.02 -5.42
#